data_AF-A0A2E6T9Q7-F1
#
_entry.id   AF-A0A2E6T9Q7-F1
#
_cell.length_a   1.000
_cell.length_b   1.000
_cell.length_c   1.000
_cell.angle_alpha   90.00
_cell.angle_beta   90.00
_cell.angle_gamma   90.00
#
_symmetry.space_group_name_H-M   'P 1'
#
loop_
_entity.id
_entity.type
_entity.pdbx_description
1 polymer ?
#
loop_
_entity_poly.entity_id
_entity_poly.type
_entity_poly.pdbx_seq_one_letter_code
_entity_poly.pdbx_strand_id
1 'polypeptide(L)'
;MVHQFALLKEFWPKNVSKIFLFYYEGNDLVEIKDEMKNPIFSKYFKDNNFSQELMENIKKSDEVYRQVFKLHMENLENNFEFQRNYEISNNYSKVFISILKLTNSRNMINFLLSKKKISDFNDYEINLYEETLIKVKKFVEEKNSQLIFVYLPEYSRYNTFKYYKDKFYNYNQYNYKKIFDIINKNNIKIIDIHQLLFLKKKDPLECFPRKKPGHYNEKCYFDISTILNNSLN
;
A
#
# COMPACT_ATOMS: atom_id res chain seq x y z
N MET A 1 4.30 1.84 5.52
CA MET A 1 5.56 1.34 6.13
C MET A 1 5.66 1.65 7.63
N VAL A 2 5.56 2.91 8.07
CA VAL A 2 5.55 3.30 9.49
C VAL A 2 4.37 2.68 10.23
N HIS A 3 3.19 2.63 9.59
CA HIS A 3 2.03 1.95 10.18
C HIS A 3 2.30 0.44 10.38
N GLN A 4 3.00 -0.21 9.45
CA GLN A 4 3.37 -1.63 9.56
C GLN A 4 4.35 -1.85 10.73
N PHE A 5 5.31 -0.93 10.91
CA PHE A 5 6.19 -0.95 12.07
C PHE A 5 5.42 -0.78 13.39
N ALA A 6 4.46 0.14 13.45
CA ALA A 6 3.60 0.32 14.62
C ALA A 6 2.82 -0.96 14.94
N LEU A 7 2.20 -1.58 13.93
CA LEU A 7 1.49 -2.87 14.10
C LEU A 7 2.43 -3.96 14.61
N LEU A 8 3.64 -4.05 14.09
CA LEU A 8 4.62 -5.03 14.53
C LEU A 8 5.02 -4.85 16.00
N LYS A 9 5.16 -3.60 16.46
CA LYS A 9 5.45 -3.30 17.87
C LYS A 9 4.31 -3.68 18.79
N GLU A 10 3.07 -3.37 18.39
CA GLU A 10 1.87 -3.60 19.21
C GLU A 10 1.43 -5.05 19.25
N PHE A 11 1.61 -5.78 18.13
CA PHE A 11 1.06 -7.12 17.96
C PHE A 11 2.14 -8.20 17.79
N TRP A 12 3.30 -8.03 18.44
CA TRP A 12 4.38 -9.01 18.36
C TRP A 12 3.93 -10.39 18.89
N PRO A 13 3.99 -11.47 18.08
CA PRO A 13 3.57 -12.80 18.51
C PRO A 13 4.62 -13.50 19.38
N LYS A 14 4.21 -14.49 20.19
CA LYS A 14 5.15 -15.36 20.89
C LYS A 14 5.83 -16.33 19.91
N ASN A 15 7.12 -16.59 20.10
CA ASN A 15 7.91 -17.61 19.38
C ASN A 15 7.93 -17.47 17.85
N VAL A 16 8.27 -16.28 17.36
CA VAL A 16 8.48 -16.04 15.93
C VAL A 16 9.96 -16.22 15.60
N SER A 17 10.26 -16.91 14.48
CA SER A 17 11.62 -17.06 13.95
C SER A 17 11.85 -16.23 12.69
N LYS A 18 10.81 -15.96 11.89
CA LYS A 18 10.87 -15.24 10.62
C LYS A 18 9.69 -14.26 10.52
N ILE A 19 9.97 -13.03 10.09
CA ILE A 19 8.96 -12.01 9.78
C ILE A 19 9.03 -11.69 8.29
N PHE A 20 7.90 -11.81 7.60
CA PHE A 20 7.78 -11.38 6.21
C PHE A 20 7.22 -9.96 6.17
N LEU A 21 8.02 -9.03 5.66
CA LEU A 21 7.61 -7.65 5.40
C LEU A 21 7.26 -7.52 3.92
N PHE A 22 5.96 -7.40 3.64
CA PHE A 22 5.46 -7.24 2.29
C PHE A 22 5.55 -5.78 1.87
N TYR A 23 6.23 -5.54 0.75
CA TYR A 23 6.31 -4.25 0.09
C TYR A 23 5.59 -4.32 -1.24
N TYR A 24 4.53 -3.53 -1.39
CA TYR A 24 3.85 -3.32 -2.66
C TYR A 24 4.38 -2.06 -3.34
N GLU A 25 4.89 -2.26 -4.56
CA GLU A 25 5.51 -1.21 -5.37
C GLU A 25 4.62 0.02 -5.56
N GLY A 26 3.30 -0.16 -5.61
CA GLY A 26 2.40 0.88 -6.08
C GLY A 26 2.14 2.02 -5.12
N ASN A 27 2.22 1.79 -3.81
CA ASN A 27 1.84 2.81 -2.84
C ASN A 27 2.68 2.86 -1.56
N ASP A 28 3.33 1.77 -1.14
CA ASP A 28 4.02 1.72 0.17
C ASP A 28 5.09 2.80 0.35
N LEU A 29 5.78 3.17 -0.74
CA LEU A 29 6.79 4.23 -0.72
C LEU A 29 6.18 5.63 -0.80
N VAL A 30 5.07 5.82 -1.54
CA VAL A 30 4.42 7.13 -1.69
C VAL A 30 3.67 7.52 -0.43
N GLU A 31 3.00 6.56 0.19
CA GLU A 31 2.12 6.79 1.33
C GLU A 31 2.88 7.07 2.63
N ILE A 32 4.18 6.77 2.70
CA ILE A 32 4.95 6.94 3.93
C ILE A 32 4.96 8.40 4.45
N LYS A 33 4.93 9.39 3.55
CA LYS A 33 4.81 10.80 3.96
C LYS A 33 3.44 11.14 4.55
N ASP A 34 2.39 10.48 4.05
CA ASP A 34 1.03 10.68 4.53
C ASP A 34 0.83 9.95 5.86
N GLU A 35 1.47 8.80 6.05
CA GLU A 35 1.57 8.13 7.35
C GLU A 35 2.20 9.03 8.40
N MET A 36 3.27 9.75 8.06
CA MET A 36 3.95 10.65 9.01
C MET A 36 3.11 11.86 9.44
N LYS A 37 2.07 12.24 8.67
CA LYS A 37 1.11 13.27 9.10
C LYS A 37 0.25 12.80 10.28
N ASN A 38 0.13 11.49 10.49
CA ASN A 38 -0.56 10.96 11.65
C ASN A 38 0.32 11.13 12.91
N PRO A 39 -0.17 11.84 13.95
CA PRO A 39 0.62 12.10 15.15
C PRO A 39 0.99 10.81 15.92
N ILE A 40 0.16 9.76 15.85
CA ILE A 40 0.42 8.48 16.51
C ILE A 40 1.55 7.74 15.79
N PHE A 41 1.51 7.64 14.45
CA PHE A 41 2.59 7.02 13.68
C PHE A 41 3.90 7.79 13.81
N SER A 42 3.84 9.12 13.86
CA SER A 42 4.99 9.97 14.18
C SER A 42 5.62 9.63 15.54
N LYS A 43 4.82 9.28 16.57
CA LYS A 43 5.35 8.84 17.87
C LYS A 43 6.07 7.50 17.76
N TYR A 44 5.47 6.51 17.10
CA TYR A 44 6.14 5.21 16.86
C TYR A 44 7.47 5.35 16.11
N PHE A 45 7.53 6.29 15.17
CA PHE A 45 8.74 6.56 14.41
C PHE A 45 9.83 7.21 15.28
N LYS A 46 9.48 8.22 16.09
CA LYS A 46 10.45 9.03 16.87
C LYS A 46 10.88 8.38 18.18
N ASP A 47 9.96 7.73 18.88
CA ASP A 47 10.18 7.15 20.20
C ASP A 47 10.16 5.61 20.14
N ASN A 48 11.33 5.01 20.38
CA ASN A 48 11.50 3.56 20.36
C ASN A 48 10.70 2.87 21.49
N ASN A 49 10.39 3.57 22.58
CA ASN A 49 9.66 3.02 23.73
C ASN A 49 8.15 3.29 23.67
N PHE A 50 7.69 4.10 22.72
CA PHE A 50 6.27 4.38 22.57
C PHE A 50 5.46 3.10 22.27
N SER A 51 4.39 2.93 23.02
CA SER A 51 3.39 1.87 22.89
C SER A 51 2.02 2.48 23.19
N GLN A 52 0.98 1.95 22.55
CA GLN A 52 -0.42 2.19 22.88
C GLN A 52 -1.03 1.03 23.67
N GLU A 53 -0.25 -0.04 23.92
CA GLU A 53 -0.67 -1.24 24.65
C GLU A 53 -1.94 -1.85 24.02
N LEU A 54 -2.02 -1.86 22.68
CA LEU A 54 -3.24 -2.27 21.96
C LEU A 54 -3.58 -3.73 22.17
N MET A 55 -2.58 -4.61 22.24
CA MET A 55 -2.79 -6.04 22.50
C MET A 55 -3.39 -6.27 23.89
N GLU A 56 -2.93 -5.53 24.91
CA GLU A 56 -3.43 -5.64 26.28
C GLU A 56 -4.84 -5.05 26.41
N ASN A 57 -5.15 -4.04 25.58
CA ASN A 57 -6.41 -3.33 25.57
C ASN A 57 -7.37 -3.76 24.44
N ILE A 58 -7.17 -4.94 23.84
CA ILE A 58 -7.89 -5.35 22.63
C ILE A 58 -9.42 -5.31 22.81
N LYS A 59 -9.92 -5.71 23.99
CA LYS A 59 -11.36 -5.66 24.31
C LYS A 59 -11.93 -4.24 24.25
N LYS A 60 -11.17 -3.26 24.75
CA LYS A 60 -11.56 -1.85 24.74
C LYS A 60 -11.51 -1.29 23.32
N SER A 61 -10.46 -1.62 22.57
CA SER A 61 -10.33 -1.26 21.15
C SER A 61 -11.51 -1.80 20.33
N ASP A 62 -11.86 -3.06 20.53
CA ASP A 62 -13.00 -3.71 19.87
C ASP A 62 -14.34 -3.06 20.24
N GLU A 63 -14.50 -2.66 21.50
CA GLU A 63 -15.71 -1.97 21.95
C GLU A 63 -15.86 -0.60 21.29
N VAL A 64 -14.79 0.21 21.28
CA VAL A 64 -14.78 1.50 20.58
C VAL A 64 -15.06 1.30 19.09
N TYR A 65 -14.44 0.31 18.46
CA TYR A 65 -14.68 0.02 17.05
C TYR A 65 -16.13 -0.36 16.78
N ARG A 66 -16.74 -1.22 17.61
CA ARG A 66 -18.17 -1.57 17.52
C ARG A 66 -19.08 -0.35 17.66
N GLN A 67 -18.78 0.55 18.59
CA GLN A 67 -19.56 1.78 18.78
C GLN A 67 -19.46 2.69 17.57
N VAL A 68 -18.25 2.94 17.06
CA VAL A 68 -18.02 3.75 15.85
C VAL A 68 -18.70 3.13 14.63
N PHE A 69 -18.59 1.81 14.46
CA PHE A 69 -19.23 1.09 13.38
C PHE A 69 -20.76 1.20 13.45
N LYS A 70 -21.33 1.01 14.63
CA LYS A 70 -22.78 1.17 14.86
C LYS A 70 -23.24 2.59 14.52
N LEU A 71 -22.54 3.61 14.99
CA LEU A 71 -22.84 5.02 14.65
C LEU A 71 -22.74 5.28 13.15
N HIS A 72 -21.74 4.69 12.47
CA HIS A 72 -21.61 4.81 11.03
C HIS A 72 -22.78 4.15 10.28
N MET A 73 -23.20 2.96 10.72
CA MET A 73 -24.34 2.25 10.15
C MET A 73 -25.66 2.99 10.37
N GLU A 74 -25.93 3.49 11.58
CA GLU A 74 -27.11 4.30 11.88
C GLU A 74 -27.15 5.58 11.02
N ASN A 75 -26.00 6.25 10.86
CA ASN A 75 -25.90 7.41 9.97
C ASN A 75 -26.12 7.04 8.51
N LEU A 76 -25.65 5.89 8.05
CA LEU A 76 -25.91 5.43 6.68
C LEU A 76 -27.39 5.14 6.48
N GLU A 77 -28.05 4.45 7.41
CA GLU A 77 -29.49 4.17 7.35
C GLU A 77 -30.33 5.46 7.29
N ASN A 78 -30.03 6.42 8.17
CA ASN A 78 -30.68 7.73 8.17
C ASN A 78 -30.42 8.51 6.86
N ASN A 79 -29.21 8.40 6.30
CA ASN A 79 -28.86 9.01 5.02
C ASN A 79 -29.50 8.30 3.82
N PHE A 80 -29.68 6.98 3.86
CA PHE A 80 -30.41 6.23 2.84
C PHE A 80 -31.90 6.58 2.85
N GLU A 81 -32.49 6.76 4.03
CA GLU A 81 -33.88 7.21 4.16
C GLU A 81 -34.06 8.66 3.65
N PHE A 82 -33.09 9.53 3.92
CA PHE A 82 -33.05 10.89 3.35
C PHE A 82 -32.81 10.90 1.83
N GLN A 83 -31.87 10.09 1.31
CA GLN A 83 -31.58 9.99 -0.12
C GLN A 83 -32.75 9.40 -0.91
N ARG A 84 -33.46 8.40 -0.37
CA ARG A 84 -34.67 7.85 -1.00
C ARG A 84 -35.75 8.91 -1.19
N ASN A 85 -35.90 9.83 -0.22
CA ASN A 85 -36.84 10.95 -0.31
C ASN A 85 -36.34 12.08 -1.24
N TYR A 86 -35.02 12.25 -1.40
CA TYR A 86 -34.42 13.29 -2.25
C TYR A 86 -34.25 12.88 -3.72
N GLU A 87 -33.90 11.62 -4.01
CA GLU A 87 -33.65 11.12 -5.38
C GLU A 87 -34.90 11.08 -6.27
N ILE A 88 -36.09 10.96 -5.68
CA ILE A 88 -37.37 11.06 -6.41
C ILE A 88 -37.53 12.46 -7.06
N SER A 89 -36.85 13.50 -6.56
CA SER A 89 -36.99 14.88 -7.07
C SER A 89 -35.83 15.42 -7.93
N ASN A 90 -34.65 14.77 -7.96
CA ASN A 90 -33.42 15.49 -8.36
C ASN A 90 -32.46 14.78 -9.35
N ASN A 91 -32.84 13.67 -9.99
CA ASN A 91 -31.94 12.98 -10.92
C ASN A 91 -31.71 13.74 -12.25
N TYR A 92 -32.68 14.54 -12.71
CA TYR A 92 -32.57 15.33 -13.94
C TYR A 92 -31.61 16.53 -13.81
N SER A 93 -31.51 17.15 -12.63
CA SER A 93 -30.69 18.35 -12.41
C SER A 93 -29.19 18.06 -12.37
N LYS A 94 -28.78 16.91 -11.81
CA LYS A 94 -27.36 16.51 -11.72
C LYS A 94 -26.74 16.21 -13.09
N VAL A 95 -27.46 15.50 -13.96
CA VAL A 95 -26.99 15.20 -15.33
C VAL A 95 -26.83 16.51 -16.11
N PHE A 96 -27.81 17.40 -16.03
CA PHE A 96 -27.78 18.71 -16.69
C PHE A 96 -26.61 19.60 -16.20
N ILE A 97 -26.38 19.66 -14.90
CA ILE A 97 -25.26 20.41 -14.31
C ILE A 97 -23.91 19.81 -14.75
N SER A 98 -23.79 18.48 -14.86
CA SER A 98 -22.55 17.83 -15.30
C SER A 98 -22.20 18.14 -16.76
N ILE A 99 -23.23 18.26 -17.62
CA ILE A 99 -23.09 18.65 -19.02
C ILE A 99 -22.69 20.13 -19.12
N LEU A 100 -23.38 21.03 -18.41
CA LEU A 100 -23.06 22.46 -18.39
C LEU A 100 -21.66 22.76 -17.84
N LYS A 101 -21.21 22.01 -16.83
CA LYS A 101 -19.87 22.17 -16.25
C LYS A 101 -18.75 21.60 -17.12
N LEU A 102 -19.09 20.95 -18.23
CA LEU A 102 -18.16 20.28 -19.14
C LEU A 102 -17.18 19.38 -18.37
N THR A 103 -17.66 18.71 -17.33
CA THR A 103 -16.80 18.03 -16.35
C THR A 103 -15.90 17.00 -17.01
N ASN A 104 -16.42 16.28 -18.01
CA ASN A 104 -15.66 15.29 -18.78
C ASN A 104 -14.55 15.95 -19.61
N SER A 105 -14.84 17.06 -20.29
CA SER A 105 -13.85 17.81 -21.08
C SER A 105 -12.80 18.47 -20.19
N ARG A 106 -13.20 19.00 -19.02
CA ARG A 106 -12.28 19.52 -18.01
C ARG A 106 -11.40 18.43 -17.42
N ASN A 107 -11.94 17.24 -17.15
CA ASN A 107 -11.17 16.11 -16.67
C ASN A 107 -10.17 15.64 -17.73
N MET A 108 -10.56 15.63 -19.02
CA MET A 108 -9.67 15.31 -20.13
C MET A 108 -8.58 16.36 -20.32
N ILE A 109 -8.93 17.64 -20.26
CA ILE A 109 -7.96 18.75 -20.34
C ILE A 109 -7.05 18.77 -19.12
N ASN A 110 -7.56 18.56 -17.91
CA ASN A 110 -6.76 18.44 -16.70
C ASN A 110 -5.84 17.22 -16.78
N PHE A 111 -6.27 16.10 -17.35
CA PHE A 111 -5.44 14.93 -17.58
C PHE A 111 -4.30 15.24 -18.58
N LEU A 112 -4.61 15.89 -19.71
CA LEU A 112 -3.65 16.27 -20.75
C LEU A 112 -2.68 17.38 -20.30
N LEU A 113 -3.17 18.38 -19.57
CA LEU A 113 -2.40 19.49 -19.02
C LEU A 113 -1.73 19.15 -17.70
N SER A 114 -2.15 18.07 -17.03
CA SER A 114 -1.38 17.47 -15.95
C SER A 114 -0.11 16.85 -16.56
N LYS A 115 0.86 17.73 -16.82
CA LYS A 115 2.25 17.46 -16.45
C LYS A 115 2.27 17.31 -14.93
N LYS A 116 1.57 16.31 -14.37
CA LYS A 116 2.01 15.75 -13.11
C LYS A 116 3.40 15.27 -13.48
N LYS A 117 4.41 16.05 -13.08
CA LYS A 117 5.74 15.51 -12.88
C LYS A 117 5.43 14.21 -12.19
N ILE A 118 5.75 13.09 -12.84
CA ILE A 118 5.93 11.87 -12.07
C ILE A 118 6.96 12.36 -11.08
N SER A 119 6.51 12.60 -9.85
CA SER A 119 7.38 13.18 -8.85
C SER A 119 8.43 12.11 -8.72
N ASP A 120 9.59 12.36 -9.30
CA ASP A 120 10.82 11.76 -8.84
C ASP A 120 10.68 11.84 -7.32
N PHE A 121 10.59 10.69 -6.68
CA PHE A 121 10.41 10.65 -5.23
C PHE A 121 11.42 11.61 -4.63
N ASN A 122 10.96 12.47 -3.73
CA ASN A 122 11.89 13.33 -3.04
C ASN A 122 12.79 12.39 -2.22
N ASP A 123 14.09 12.68 -2.16
CA ASP A 123 15.03 11.91 -1.35
C ASP A 123 14.51 11.75 0.10
N TYR A 124 13.65 12.67 0.54
CA TYR A 124 12.85 12.56 1.75
C TYR A 124 12.07 11.23 1.91
N GLU A 125 11.23 10.81 0.94
CA GLU A 125 10.43 9.59 1.09
C GLU A 125 11.32 8.34 1.12
N ILE A 126 12.38 8.33 0.30
CA ILE A 126 13.37 7.23 0.27
C ILE A 126 14.11 7.13 1.60
N ASN A 127 14.60 8.25 2.13
CA ASN A 127 15.31 8.29 3.41
C ASN A 127 14.42 7.89 4.58
N LEU A 128 13.17 8.37 4.59
CA LEU A 128 12.19 8.00 5.61
C LEU A 128 11.86 6.50 5.56
N TYR A 129 11.77 5.94 4.34
CA TYR A 129 11.56 4.51 4.16
C TYR A 129 12.76 3.70 4.64
N GLU A 130 13.98 4.09 4.27
CA GLU A 130 15.22 3.46 4.76
C GLU A 130 15.31 3.49 6.28
N GLU A 131 15.09 4.65 6.91
CA GLU A 131 15.15 4.78 8.37
C GLU A 131 14.10 3.89 9.05
N THR A 132 12.87 3.85 8.51
CA THR A 132 11.81 2.99 9.05
C THR A 132 12.17 1.52 8.89
N LEU A 133 12.71 1.10 7.74
CA LEU A 133 13.12 -0.28 7.48
C LEU A 133 14.25 -0.72 8.41
N ILE A 134 15.22 0.15 8.68
CA ILE A 134 16.29 -0.11 9.65
C ILE A 134 15.73 -0.29 11.06
N LYS A 135 14.76 0.54 11.47
CA LYS A 135 14.06 0.39 12.76
C LYS A 135 13.30 -0.93 12.84
N VAL A 136 12.59 -1.33 11.79
CA VAL A 136 11.89 -2.63 11.71
C VAL A 136 12.90 -3.77 11.85
N LYS A 137 13.98 -3.75 11.06
CA LYS A 137 15.04 -4.76 11.09
C LYS A 137 15.61 -4.92 12.50
N LYS A 138 16.02 -3.81 13.12
CA LYS A 138 16.57 -3.79 14.48
C LYS A 138 15.59 -4.41 15.49
N PHE A 139 14.32 -4.00 15.45
CA PHE A 139 13.30 -4.52 16.35
C PHE A 139 13.07 -6.03 16.20
N VAL A 140 13.10 -6.54 14.97
CA VAL A 140 12.94 -7.98 14.67
C VAL A 140 14.16 -8.77 15.15
N GLU A 141 15.38 -8.26 14.90
CA GLU A 141 16.63 -8.91 15.30
C GLU A 141 16.81 -8.93 16.82
N GLU A 142 16.43 -7.87 17.54
CA GLU A 142 16.42 -7.83 19.01
C GLU A 142 15.53 -8.90 19.64
N LYS A 143 14.57 -9.44 18.88
CA LYS A 143 13.67 -10.52 19.28
C LYS A 143 14.11 -11.89 18.75
N ASN A 144 15.35 -12.02 18.31
CA ASN A 144 15.94 -13.24 17.76
C ASN A 144 15.14 -13.80 16.56
N SER A 145 14.52 -12.91 15.77
CA SER A 145 13.84 -13.24 14.53
C SER A 145 14.62 -12.74 13.32
N GLN A 146 14.41 -13.38 12.17
CA GLN A 146 14.93 -12.94 10.89
C GLN A 146 13.90 -12.09 10.14
N LEU A 147 14.29 -10.90 9.67
CA LEU A 147 13.49 -10.11 8.74
C LEU A 147 13.71 -10.59 7.30
N ILE A 148 12.61 -10.87 6.60
CA ILE A 148 12.57 -11.21 5.17
C ILE A 148 11.70 -10.18 4.45
N PHE A 149 12.29 -9.46 3.52
CA PHE A 149 11.60 -8.51 2.66
C PHE A 149 10.95 -9.23 1.48
N VAL A 150 9.68 -8.96 1.19
CA VAL A 150 8.95 -9.52 0.05
C VAL A 150 8.56 -8.38 -0.88
N TYR A 151 9.15 -8.35 -2.08
CA TYR A 151 8.84 -7.33 -3.07
C TYR A 151 7.70 -7.79 -3.98
N LEU A 152 6.62 -7.00 -4.05
CA LEU A 152 5.43 -7.24 -4.89
C LEU A 152 5.30 -6.16 -5.98
N PRO A 153 5.40 -6.53 -7.27
CA PRO A 153 5.35 -5.56 -8.37
C PRO A 153 3.93 -5.06 -8.67
N GLU A 154 3.80 -3.79 -9.07
CA GLU A 154 2.53 -3.20 -9.50
C GLU A 154 2.17 -3.60 -10.95
N TYR A 155 0.88 -3.65 -11.27
CA TYR A 155 0.35 -3.74 -12.63
C TYR A 155 1.04 -2.82 -13.67
N SER A 156 1.22 -1.53 -13.37
CA SER A 156 1.81 -0.54 -14.30
C SER A 156 3.24 -0.86 -14.72
N ARG A 157 3.98 -1.65 -13.93
CA ARG A 157 5.30 -2.17 -14.33
C ARG A 157 5.22 -2.96 -15.64
N TYR A 158 4.13 -3.70 -15.84
CA TYR A 158 3.93 -4.55 -17.01
C TYR A 158 2.97 -3.93 -18.03
N ASN A 159 1.99 -3.16 -17.57
CA ASN A 159 1.05 -2.45 -18.43
C ASN A 159 1.53 -1.03 -18.71
N THR A 160 2.54 -0.95 -19.56
CA THR A 160 2.94 0.31 -20.14
C THR A 160 2.07 0.59 -21.36
N PHE A 161 1.04 1.43 -21.20
CA PHE A 161 0.34 2.02 -22.35
C PHE A 161 1.39 2.58 -23.32
N LYS A 162 1.26 2.24 -24.60
CA LYS A 162 2.23 2.50 -25.69
C LYS A 162 2.78 3.95 -25.75
N TYR A 163 2.06 4.92 -25.17
CA TYR A 163 2.40 6.35 -25.13
C TYR A 163 3.23 6.80 -23.91
N TYR A 164 3.27 6.03 -22.82
CA TYR A 164 4.01 6.38 -21.58
C TYR A 164 4.99 5.29 -21.15
N LYS A 165 5.31 4.38 -22.06
CA LYS A 165 6.14 3.21 -21.81
C LYS A 165 7.47 3.57 -21.16
N ASP A 166 8.15 4.59 -21.68
CA ASP A 166 9.45 4.98 -21.15
C ASP A 166 9.31 5.65 -19.78
N LYS A 167 8.24 6.42 -19.54
CA LYS A 167 8.12 7.22 -18.31
C LYS A 167 7.78 6.38 -17.07
N PHE A 168 6.78 5.49 -17.17
CA PHE A 168 6.38 4.64 -16.05
C PHE A 168 7.34 3.49 -15.81
N TYR A 169 7.88 2.88 -16.88
CA TYR A 169 8.91 1.86 -16.76
C TYR A 169 10.16 2.41 -16.07
N ASN A 170 10.65 3.58 -16.48
CA ASN A 170 11.81 4.21 -15.85
C ASN A 170 11.56 4.56 -14.39
N TYR A 171 10.35 5.00 -14.04
CA TYR A 171 9.98 5.30 -12.66
C TYR A 171 9.97 4.06 -11.77
N ASN A 172 9.20 3.03 -12.16
CA ASN A 172 9.12 1.77 -11.43
C ASN A 172 10.50 1.11 -11.32
N GLN A 173 11.30 1.17 -12.39
CA GLN A 173 12.67 0.65 -12.38
C GLN A 173 13.60 1.44 -11.46
N TYR A 174 13.50 2.77 -11.43
CA TYR A 174 14.30 3.61 -10.55
C TYR A 174 14.00 3.33 -9.08
N ASN A 175 12.71 3.28 -8.70
CA ASN A 175 12.32 3.03 -7.32
C ASN A 175 12.68 1.62 -6.87
N TYR A 176 12.44 0.63 -7.74
CA TYR A 176 12.90 -0.74 -7.52
C TYR A 176 14.40 -0.78 -7.23
N LYS A 177 15.23 -0.11 -8.05
CA LYS A 177 16.68 -0.06 -7.81
C LYS A 177 17.00 0.58 -6.45
N LYS A 178 16.41 1.72 -6.11
CA LYS A 178 16.66 2.41 -4.83
C LYS A 178 16.28 1.56 -3.62
N ILE A 179 15.12 0.92 -3.66
CA ILE A 179 14.67 0.00 -2.60
C ILE A 179 15.63 -1.18 -2.48
N PHE A 180 16.06 -1.76 -3.60
CA PHE A 180 17.02 -2.87 -3.60
C PHE A 180 18.39 -2.46 -3.08
N ASP A 181 18.87 -1.27 -3.43
CA ASP A 181 20.12 -0.71 -2.91
C ASP A 181 20.04 -0.58 -1.38
N ILE A 182 18.93 -0.10 -0.83
CA ILE A 182 18.68 -0.03 0.63
C ILE A 182 18.70 -1.43 1.26
N ILE A 183 17.97 -2.38 0.68
CA ILE A 183 17.86 -3.76 1.19
C ILE A 183 19.24 -4.43 1.21
N ASN A 184 19.99 -4.32 0.12
CA ASN A 184 21.33 -4.89 -0.02
C ASN A 184 22.32 -4.22 0.94
N LYS A 185 22.35 -2.89 0.99
CA LYS A 185 23.19 -2.11 1.92
C LYS A 185 22.98 -2.53 3.38
N ASN A 186 21.73 -2.84 3.74
CA ASN A 186 21.36 -3.22 5.10
C ASN A 186 21.35 -4.75 5.33
N ASN A 187 21.84 -5.56 4.38
CA ASN A 187 21.92 -7.02 4.46
C ASN A 187 20.58 -7.68 4.83
N ILE A 188 19.47 -7.21 4.25
CA ILE A 188 18.14 -7.77 4.50
C ILE A 188 17.87 -8.87 3.48
N LYS A 189 17.44 -10.06 3.94
CA LYS A 189 17.05 -11.16 3.05
C LYS A 189 15.84 -10.74 2.22
N ILE A 190 15.85 -10.99 0.92
CA ILE A 190 14.79 -10.59 0.01
C ILE A 190 14.21 -11.76 -0.78
N ILE A 191 12.89 -11.72 -0.97
CA ILE A 191 12.14 -12.54 -1.92
C ILE A 191 11.56 -11.58 -2.95
N ASP A 192 12.17 -11.58 -4.13
CA ASP A 192 11.76 -10.73 -5.24
C ASP A 192 10.76 -11.45 -6.15
N ILE A 193 9.47 -11.16 -5.98
CA ILE A 193 8.42 -11.77 -6.81
C ILE A 193 8.49 -11.30 -8.27
N HIS A 194 9.02 -10.09 -8.53
CA HIS A 194 9.23 -9.64 -9.90
C HIS A 194 10.21 -10.58 -10.64
N GLN A 195 11.36 -10.88 -10.02
CA GLN A 195 12.37 -11.78 -10.59
C GLN A 195 11.94 -13.25 -10.57
N LEU A 196 11.37 -13.71 -9.45
CA LEU A 196 11.10 -15.12 -9.23
C LEU A 196 9.88 -15.62 -10.01
N LEU A 197 8.90 -14.75 -10.27
CA LEU A 197 7.63 -15.10 -10.88
C LEU A 197 7.35 -14.34 -12.18
N PHE A 198 7.28 -13.00 -12.13
CA PHE A 198 6.75 -12.23 -13.25
C PHE A 198 7.66 -12.24 -14.48
N LEU A 199 8.98 -12.10 -14.32
CA LEU A 199 9.93 -12.15 -15.44
C LEU A 199 10.00 -13.51 -16.14
N LYS A 200 9.53 -14.58 -15.48
CA LYS A 200 9.49 -15.93 -16.05
C LYS A 200 8.20 -16.23 -16.80
N LYS A 201 7.17 -15.38 -16.66
CA LYS A 201 5.90 -15.55 -17.38
C LYS A 201 6.02 -14.98 -18.79
N LYS A 202 5.44 -15.69 -19.76
CA LYS A 202 5.32 -15.21 -21.15
C LYS A 202 4.51 -13.91 -21.22
N ASP A 203 3.46 -13.83 -20.41
CA ASP A 203 2.66 -12.62 -20.22
C ASP A 203 2.47 -12.34 -18.72
N PRO A 204 3.22 -11.38 -18.16
CA PRO A 204 3.09 -10.99 -16.76
C PRO A 204 1.70 -10.43 -16.39
N LEU A 205 0.93 -9.92 -17.37
CA LEU A 205 -0.41 -9.39 -17.14
C LEU A 205 -1.44 -10.47 -16.84
N GLU A 206 -1.14 -11.74 -17.13
CA GLU A 206 -1.99 -12.87 -16.73
C GLU A 206 -2.08 -13.03 -15.21
N CYS A 207 -1.21 -12.37 -14.44
CA CYS A 207 -1.34 -12.32 -12.98
C CYS A 207 -2.48 -11.42 -12.50
N PHE A 208 -3.12 -10.65 -13.38
CA PHE A 208 -4.17 -9.70 -13.02
C PHE A 208 -5.51 -10.11 -13.63
N PRO A 209 -6.64 -10.02 -12.90
CA PRO A 209 -7.95 -10.36 -13.42
C PRO A 209 -8.26 -9.60 -14.71
N ARG A 210 -8.54 -10.34 -15.78
CA ARG A 210 -8.82 -9.78 -17.12
C ARG A 210 -7.73 -8.84 -17.64
N LYS A 211 -6.49 -8.98 -17.16
CA LYS A 211 -5.36 -8.09 -17.47
C LYS A 211 -5.68 -6.62 -17.17
N LYS A 212 -6.44 -6.36 -16.11
CA LYS A 212 -6.81 -5.01 -15.66
C LYS A 212 -6.02 -4.61 -14.40
N PRO A 213 -5.80 -3.31 -14.17
CA PRO A 213 -5.16 -2.85 -12.94
C PRO A 213 -5.93 -3.27 -11.70
N GLY A 214 -5.21 -3.47 -10.59
CA GLY A 214 -5.76 -3.86 -9.31
C GLY A 214 -4.97 -5.00 -8.67
N HIS A 215 -5.65 -5.82 -7.88
CA HIS A 215 -5.06 -6.97 -7.20
C HIS A 215 -4.67 -8.09 -8.16
N TYR A 216 -3.79 -8.97 -7.69
CA TYR A 216 -3.48 -10.21 -8.39
C TYR A 216 -4.70 -11.15 -8.40
N ASN A 217 -4.74 -12.08 -9.35
CA ASN A 217 -5.73 -13.16 -9.36
C ASN A 217 -5.32 -14.34 -8.47
N GLU A 218 -6.25 -15.28 -8.28
CA GLU A 218 -6.05 -16.46 -7.42
C GLU A 218 -4.80 -17.27 -7.78
N LYS A 219 -4.53 -17.48 -9.08
CA LYS A 219 -3.39 -18.26 -9.55
C LYS A 219 -2.08 -17.58 -9.19
N CYS A 220 -2.00 -16.26 -9.37
CA CYS A 220 -0.80 -15.53 -9.04
C CYS A 220 -0.57 -15.48 -7.52
N TYR A 221 -1.63 -15.32 -6.71
CA TYR A 221 -1.52 -15.47 -5.25
C TYR A 221 -1.04 -16.85 -4.83
N PHE A 222 -1.52 -17.92 -5.47
CA PHE A 222 -1.07 -19.29 -5.22
C PHE A 222 0.40 -19.51 -5.60
N ASP A 223 0.84 -18.97 -6.75
CA ASP A 223 2.24 -19.04 -7.18
C ASP A 223 3.15 -18.32 -6.15
N ILE A 224 2.74 -17.13 -5.70
CA ILE A 224 3.47 -16.34 -4.69
C ILE A 224 3.52 -17.09 -3.36
N SER A 225 2.39 -17.63 -2.87
CA SER A 225 2.36 -18.36 -1.60
C SER A 225 3.26 -19.60 -1.64
N THR A 226 3.32 -20.29 -2.78
CA THR A 226 4.24 -21.42 -3.00
C THR A 226 5.70 -20.99 -2.90
N ILE A 227 6.07 -19.86 -3.52
CA ILE A 227 7.43 -19.28 -3.42
C ILE A 227 7.77 -18.96 -1.97
N LEU A 228 6.85 -18.33 -1.23
CA LEU A 228 7.06 -17.97 0.17
C LEU A 228 7.18 -19.21 1.05
N ASN A 229 6.33 -20.21 0.86
CA ASN A 229 6.37 -21.45 1.62
C ASN A 229 7.70 -22.19 1.46
N ASN A 230 8.26 -22.20 0.24
CA ASN A 230 9.57 -22.80 -0.02
C ASN A 230 10.73 -22.06 0.68
N SER A 231 10.54 -20.79 1.07
CA SER A 231 11.53 -20.01 1.82
C SER A 231 11.45 -20.19 3.35
N LEU A 232 10.40 -20.87 3.82
CA LEU A 232 10.23 -21.22 5.24
C LEU A 232 11.10 -22.39 5.66
N ASN A 233 11.34 -23.33 4.75
CA ASN A 233 12.29 -24.44 4.91
C ASN A 233 13.74 -23.94 4.79
#